data_AF-Q30ZA6-F1
#
_entry.id   AF-Q30ZA6-F1
#
_cell.length_a   1.000
_cell.length_b   1.000
_cell.length_c   1.000
_cell.angle_alpha   90.00
_cell.angle_beta   90.00
_cell.angle_gamma   90.00
#
_symmetry.space_group_name_H-M   'P 1'
#
loop_
_entity.id
_entity.type
_entity.pdbx_description
1 polymer ?
#
loop_
_entity_poly.entity_id
_entity_poly.type
_entity_poly.pdbx_seq_one_letter_code
_entity_poly.pdbx_strand_id
1 'polypeptide(L)'
;MAGCPVFAHAGAVQAAAGNDIDAHRRWFAQYADWHLQACSGDDEPLRLKTGHTWRVLENAAAMVRVAAAEKDSPFYRREELQRAALLAALYHDTGRFPQYMRWGTFNDRTSANHGLLGCRTLRSLGVLGAEKTGVRRLALGAVALHNRRSLPRGIPEELRSVTDVVRDADKIDIMGVIACYLRPDGPRNDVVTLDLQDCPACWSRSVAAAVQAGEQVGYEDMCYLNDFILLLCSWVYGFRNRAALRLVKEQGVMAALVRQLPEDGTGVLDDIRAGVLAAVAV
;
A
#
# COMPACT_ATOMS: atom_id res chain seq x y z
N MET A 1 1.51 -16.53 -2.25
CA MET A 1 2.51 -15.70 -1.53
C MET A 1 3.73 -16.50 -1.07
N ALA A 2 3.57 -17.69 -0.48
CA ALA A 2 4.70 -18.57 -0.17
C ALA A 2 5.58 -18.83 -1.41
N GLY A 3 6.90 -18.72 -1.27
CA GLY A 3 7.86 -18.88 -2.38
C GLY A 3 8.12 -17.63 -3.22
N CYS A 4 7.44 -16.50 -2.96
CA CYS A 4 7.76 -15.26 -3.65
C CYS A 4 9.03 -14.61 -3.08
N PRO A 5 10.05 -14.32 -3.91
CA PRO A 5 11.35 -13.80 -3.46
C PRO A 5 11.24 -12.39 -2.85
N VAL A 6 10.21 -11.61 -3.23
CA VAL A 6 9.94 -10.28 -2.68
C VAL A 6 9.70 -10.32 -1.16
N PHE A 7 9.11 -11.41 -0.67
CA PHE A 7 8.73 -11.56 0.74
C PHE A 7 9.61 -12.57 1.49
N ALA A 8 10.75 -12.96 0.93
CA ALA A 8 11.66 -13.91 1.54
C ALA A 8 12.41 -13.35 2.78
N HIS A 9 12.34 -12.04 3.01
CA HIS A 9 13.00 -11.36 4.12
C HIS A 9 12.04 -10.40 4.85
N ALA A 10 11.13 -10.95 5.66
CA ALA A 10 10.44 -10.20 6.70
C ALA A 10 10.99 -10.65 8.06
N GLY A 11 12.04 -9.96 8.53
CA GLY A 11 12.53 -10.10 9.91
C GLY A 11 11.63 -9.30 10.86
N ALA A 12 11.37 -9.85 12.05
CA ALA A 12 10.54 -9.18 13.06
C ALA A 12 11.12 -7.81 13.43
N VAL A 13 10.36 -6.74 13.16
CA VAL A 13 10.74 -5.38 13.55
C VAL A 13 10.41 -5.18 15.03
N GLN A 14 11.43 -5.05 15.88
CA GLN A 14 11.24 -4.58 17.26
C GLN A 14 10.81 -3.11 17.26
N ALA A 15 9.69 -2.81 17.94
CA ALA A 15 9.21 -1.45 18.14
C ALA A 15 10.15 -0.70 19.11
N ALA A 16 10.41 0.58 18.83
CA ALA A 16 11.10 1.45 19.79
C ALA A 16 10.21 1.67 21.04
N ALA A 17 10.83 1.70 22.22
CA ALA A 17 10.14 1.97 23.48
C ALA A 17 9.38 3.32 23.38
N GLY A 18 8.06 3.30 23.60
CA GLY A 18 7.17 4.47 23.46
C GLY A 18 6.12 4.37 22.35
N ASN A 19 6.26 3.43 21.41
CA ASN A 19 5.33 3.21 20.29
C ASN A 19 4.68 1.81 20.30
N ASP A 20 4.51 1.22 21.48
CA ASP A 20 3.82 -0.06 21.62
C ASP A 20 2.35 0.06 21.20
N ILE A 21 1.96 -0.74 20.21
CA ILE A 21 0.61 -0.84 19.66
C ILE A 21 0.07 -2.27 19.75
N ASP A 22 0.61 -3.12 20.63
CA ASP A 22 0.28 -4.53 20.71
C ASP A 22 -1.20 -4.80 21.00
N ALA A 23 -1.84 -3.96 21.82
CA ALA A 23 -3.28 -4.04 22.02
C ALA A 23 -4.06 -3.83 20.70
N HIS A 24 -3.61 -2.90 19.86
CA HIS A 24 -4.20 -2.65 18.55
C HIS A 24 -3.88 -3.77 17.56
N ARG A 25 -2.67 -4.34 17.59
CA ARG A 25 -2.30 -5.52 16.79
C ARG A 25 -3.21 -6.70 17.12
N ARG A 26 -3.38 -7.01 18.42
CA ARG A 26 -4.29 -8.08 18.87
C ARG A 26 -5.72 -7.83 18.42
N TRP A 27 -6.19 -6.59 18.54
CA TRP A 27 -7.53 -6.23 18.07
C TRP A 27 -7.67 -6.44 16.57
N PHE A 28 -6.70 -6.02 15.75
CA PHE A 28 -6.77 -6.18 14.29
C PHE A 28 -6.76 -7.66 13.90
N ALA A 29 -5.94 -8.48 14.56
CA ALA A 29 -5.94 -9.93 14.33
C ALA A 29 -7.34 -10.54 14.59
N GLN A 30 -7.95 -10.21 15.73
CA GLN A 30 -9.32 -10.67 16.06
C GLN A 30 -10.36 -10.16 15.07
N TYR A 31 -10.23 -8.90 14.63
CA TYR A 31 -11.11 -8.30 13.64
C TYR A 31 -11.04 -9.03 12.29
N ALA A 32 -9.81 -9.31 11.81
CA ALA A 32 -9.59 -10.06 10.59
C ALA A 32 -10.11 -11.50 10.71
N ASP A 33 -9.82 -12.19 11.82
CA ASP A 33 -10.28 -13.56 12.08
C ASP A 33 -11.79 -13.67 12.12
N TRP A 34 -12.48 -12.69 12.74
CA TRP A 34 -13.93 -12.64 12.77
C TRP A 34 -14.53 -12.56 11.34
N HIS A 35 -13.95 -11.73 10.48
CA HIS A 35 -14.38 -11.64 9.09
C HIS A 35 -14.08 -12.91 8.29
N LEU A 36 -12.93 -13.55 8.51
CA LEU A 36 -12.60 -14.83 7.89
C LEU A 36 -13.59 -15.93 8.29
N GLN A 37 -13.92 -16.03 9.57
CA GLN A 37 -14.90 -17.01 10.07
C GLN A 37 -16.32 -16.76 9.55
N ALA A 38 -16.69 -15.50 9.33
CA ALA A 38 -17.98 -15.13 8.79
C ALA A 38 -18.08 -15.30 7.25
N CYS A 39 -16.96 -15.46 6.55
CA CYS A 39 -16.92 -15.58 5.10
C CYS A 39 -17.39 -16.98 4.66
N SER A 40 -18.55 -17.06 4.00
CA SER A 40 -19.07 -18.31 3.44
C SER A 40 -18.58 -18.59 2.01
N GLY A 41 -17.90 -17.62 1.38
CA GLY A 41 -17.34 -17.72 0.02
C GLY A 41 -15.82 -17.84 0.03
N ASP A 42 -15.18 -17.43 -1.07
CA ASP A 42 -13.72 -17.37 -1.14
C ASP A 42 -13.16 -16.35 -0.13
N ASP A 43 -12.33 -16.84 0.79
CA ASP A 43 -11.71 -16.04 1.86
C ASP A 43 -10.28 -15.57 1.50
N GLU A 44 -9.73 -15.99 0.35
CA GLU A 44 -8.39 -15.59 -0.10
C GLU A 44 -8.22 -14.06 -0.13
N PRO A 45 -9.18 -13.26 -0.65
CA PRO A 45 -9.04 -11.80 -0.65
C PRO A 45 -8.91 -11.20 0.75
N LEU A 46 -9.63 -11.75 1.73
CA LEU A 46 -9.55 -11.32 3.13
C LEU A 46 -8.19 -11.70 3.74
N ARG A 47 -7.70 -12.93 3.49
CA ARG A 47 -6.37 -13.37 3.94
C ARG A 47 -5.27 -12.51 3.34
N LEU A 48 -5.39 -12.18 2.06
CA LEU A 48 -4.47 -11.29 1.36
C LEU A 48 -4.45 -9.90 2.02
N LYS A 49 -5.62 -9.35 2.37
CA LYS A 49 -5.72 -8.06 3.06
C LYS A 49 -5.20 -8.07 4.49
N THR A 50 -5.35 -9.19 5.20
CA THR A 50 -4.69 -9.39 6.50
C THR A 50 -3.17 -9.35 6.35
N GLY A 51 -2.61 -10.15 5.44
CA GLY A 51 -1.16 -10.16 5.19
C GLY A 51 -0.63 -8.81 4.72
N HIS A 52 -1.37 -8.14 3.84
CA HIS A 52 -1.07 -6.78 3.36
C HIS A 52 -0.97 -5.78 4.50
N THR A 53 -1.96 -5.77 5.39
CA THR A 53 -1.97 -4.86 6.54
C THR A 53 -0.74 -5.01 7.43
N TRP A 54 -0.28 -6.25 7.66
CA TRP A 54 0.92 -6.49 8.45
C TRP A 54 2.19 -5.96 7.77
N ARG A 55 2.36 -6.19 6.47
CA ARG A 55 3.53 -5.70 5.72
C ARG A 55 3.52 -4.18 5.55
N VAL A 56 2.35 -3.57 5.37
CA VAL A 56 2.19 -2.11 5.40
C VAL A 56 2.59 -1.53 6.75
N LEU A 57 2.18 -2.17 7.86
CA LEU A 57 2.61 -1.77 9.19
C LEU A 57 4.13 -1.89 9.38
N GLU A 58 4.76 -2.96 8.89
CA GLU A 58 6.21 -3.14 8.95
C GLU A 58 6.96 -2.06 8.15
N ASN A 59 6.52 -1.78 6.92
CA ASN A 59 7.06 -0.71 6.08
C ASN A 59 6.92 0.65 6.76
N ALA A 60 5.73 0.97 7.28
CA ALA A 60 5.49 2.21 8.00
C ALA A 60 6.35 2.33 9.25
N ALA A 61 6.53 1.25 10.02
CA ALA A 61 7.38 1.24 11.21
C ALA A 61 8.85 1.48 10.86
N ALA A 62 9.36 0.86 9.79
CA ALA A 62 10.72 1.10 9.31
C ALA A 62 10.92 2.57 8.90
N MET A 63 9.98 3.14 8.14
CA MET A 63 10.00 4.54 7.72
C MET A 63 9.94 5.51 8.91
N VAL A 64 9.02 5.28 9.85
CA VAL A 64 8.87 6.10 11.06
C VAL A 64 10.13 6.03 11.92
N ARG A 65 10.76 4.86 12.06
CA ARG A 65 12.00 4.71 12.83
C ARG A 65 13.14 5.54 12.24
N VAL A 66 13.33 5.49 10.92
CA VAL A 66 14.35 6.32 10.24
C VAL A 66 14.02 7.80 10.42
N ALA A 67 12.78 8.20 10.14
CA ALA A 67 12.32 9.58 10.26
C ALA A 67 12.40 10.11 11.71
N ALA A 68 12.24 9.27 12.73
CA ALA A 68 12.33 9.68 14.13
C ALA A 68 13.77 9.97 14.58
N ALA A 69 14.78 9.46 13.86
CA ALA A 69 16.19 9.69 14.14
C ALA A 69 16.76 10.96 13.47
N GLU A 70 16.08 11.47 12.44
CA GLU A 70 16.51 12.64 11.66
C GLU A 70 15.98 13.94 12.28
N LYS A 71 16.87 14.86 12.67
CA LYS A 71 16.46 16.09 13.40
C LYS A 71 15.48 16.99 12.64
N ASP A 72 15.59 17.04 11.33
CA ASP A 72 14.78 17.89 10.46
C ASP A 72 13.45 17.22 10.03
N SER A 73 13.21 15.98 10.47
CA SER A 73 12.00 15.25 10.14
C SER A 73 10.83 15.67 11.04
N PRO A 74 9.59 15.70 10.51
CA PRO A 74 8.40 15.97 11.31
C PRO A 74 8.17 14.94 12.42
N PHE A 75 8.79 13.76 12.34
CA PHE A 75 8.68 12.71 13.35
C PHE A 75 9.72 12.82 14.48
N TYR A 76 10.71 13.72 14.39
CA TYR A 76 11.77 13.83 15.39
C TYR A 76 11.22 14.23 16.77
N ARG A 77 11.36 13.34 17.78
CA ARG A 77 10.83 13.54 19.14
C ARG A 77 9.31 13.81 19.20
N ARG A 78 8.54 13.39 18.19
CA ARG A 78 7.09 13.55 18.12
C ARG A 78 6.37 12.20 18.30
N GLU A 79 6.40 11.65 19.51
CA GLU A 79 5.83 10.31 19.81
C GLU A 79 4.36 10.16 19.40
N GLU A 80 3.52 11.18 19.62
CA GLU A 80 2.11 11.12 19.21
C GLU A 80 1.94 11.03 17.68
N LEU A 81 2.82 11.69 16.92
CA LEU A 81 2.79 11.64 15.46
C LEU A 81 3.26 10.27 14.94
N GLN A 82 4.31 9.73 15.55
CA GLN A 82 4.82 8.39 15.28
C GLN A 82 3.74 7.35 15.56
N ARG A 83 3.11 7.42 16.73
CA ARG A 83 1.99 6.53 17.11
C ARG A 83 0.83 6.64 16.14
N ALA A 84 0.44 7.85 15.73
CA ALA A 84 -0.64 8.04 14.76
C ALA A 84 -0.32 7.39 13.40
N ALA A 85 0.92 7.46 12.93
CA ALA A 85 1.35 6.80 11.68
C ALA A 85 1.25 5.27 11.78
N LEU A 86 1.69 4.67 12.88
CA LEU A 86 1.59 3.23 13.08
C LEU A 86 0.14 2.74 13.17
N LEU A 87 -0.70 3.47 13.92
CA LEU A 87 -2.13 3.13 14.02
C LEU A 87 -2.84 3.32 12.68
N ALA A 88 -2.54 4.39 11.95
CA ALA A 88 -3.08 4.59 10.62
C ALA A 88 -2.67 3.48 9.65
N ALA A 89 -1.41 3.06 9.67
CA ALA A 89 -0.92 1.97 8.84
C ALA A 89 -1.60 0.63 9.17
N LEU A 90 -1.79 0.32 10.45
CA LEU A 90 -2.52 -0.88 10.89
C LEU A 90 -4.01 -0.86 10.49
N TYR A 91 -4.61 0.33 10.39
CA TYR A 91 -6.05 0.46 10.19
C TYR A 91 -6.48 0.96 8.81
N HIS A 92 -5.53 1.26 7.91
CA HIS A 92 -5.82 1.90 6.61
C HIS A 92 -6.88 1.12 5.81
N ASP A 93 -6.74 -0.21 5.78
CA ASP A 93 -7.61 -1.12 5.02
C ASP A 93 -8.68 -1.82 5.87
N THR A 94 -8.96 -1.36 7.10
CA THR A 94 -10.08 -1.90 7.90
C THR A 94 -11.41 -1.83 7.13
N GLY A 95 -11.58 -0.88 6.21
CA GLY A 95 -12.76 -0.80 5.35
C GLY A 95 -12.89 -1.94 4.33
N ARG A 96 -11.80 -2.62 3.96
CA ARG A 96 -11.81 -3.69 2.94
C ARG A 96 -12.58 -4.92 3.36
N PHE A 97 -12.54 -5.24 4.65
CA PHE A 97 -13.23 -6.42 5.19
C PHE A 97 -14.76 -6.33 5.03
N PRO A 98 -15.46 -5.29 5.54
CA PRO A 98 -16.88 -5.14 5.32
C PRO A 98 -17.22 -4.80 3.87
N GLN A 99 -16.29 -4.21 3.10
CA GLN A 99 -16.47 -4.01 1.66
C GLN A 99 -16.60 -5.37 0.96
N TYR A 100 -15.65 -6.27 1.17
CA TYR A 100 -15.67 -7.58 0.54
C TYR A 100 -16.87 -8.42 1.00
N MET A 101 -17.15 -8.45 2.31
CA MET A 101 -18.31 -9.20 2.84
C MET A 101 -19.65 -8.76 2.22
N ARG A 102 -19.78 -7.50 1.81
CA ARG A 102 -21.03 -6.95 1.29
C ARG A 102 -21.12 -6.95 -0.24
N TRP A 103 -20.00 -6.77 -0.94
CA TRP A 103 -19.98 -6.58 -2.39
C TRP A 103 -19.14 -7.62 -3.15
N GLY A 104 -18.37 -8.48 -2.47
CA GLY A 104 -17.51 -9.49 -3.09
C GLY A 104 -16.36 -8.92 -3.92
N THR A 105 -16.02 -7.63 -3.75
CA THR A 105 -14.99 -6.94 -4.53
C THR A 105 -14.27 -5.86 -3.71
N PHE A 106 -13.05 -5.52 -4.11
CA PHE A 106 -12.30 -4.36 -3.62
C PHE A 106 -12.40 -3.15 -4.56
N ASN A 107 -13.21 -3.21 -5.61
CA ASN A 107 -13.39 -2.08 -6.51
C ASN A 107 -14.27 -1.00 -5.88
N ASP A 108 -13.66 0.09 -5.42
CA ASP A 108 -14.35 1.22 -4.77
C ASP A 108 -15.41 1.87 -5.69
N ARG A 109 -15.26 1.81 -7.01
CA ARG A 109 -16.18 2.46 -7.97
C ARG A 109 -17.52 1.74 -8.05
N THR A 110 -17.51 0.42 -7.91
CA THR A 110 -18.71 -0.43 -7.96
C THR A 110 -19.22 -0.81 -6.56
N SER A 111 -18.50 -0.41 -5.50
CA SER A 111 -18.87 -0.67 -4.10
C SER A 111 -18.87 0.62 -3.25
N ALA A 112 -17.89 0.79 -2.36
CA ALA A 112 -17.76 1.92 -1.46
C ALA A 112 -16.30 2.37 -1.33
N ASN A 113 -16.06 3.67 -1.13
CA ASN A 113 -14.73 4.16 -0.78
C ASN A 113 -14.25 3.53 0.54
N HIS A 114 -13.22 2.69 0.47
CA HIS A 114 -12.78 1.89 1.62
C HIS A 114 -12.11 2.72 2.73
N GLY A 115 -11.40 3.80 2.42
CA GLY A 115 -10.84 4.69 3.45
C GLY A 115 -11.92 5.33 4.32
N LEU A 116 -13.01 5.80 3.69
CA LEU A 116 -14.17 6.34 4.42
C LEU A 116 -14.96 5.26 5.16
N LEU A 117 -15.09 4.07 4.56
CA LEU A 117 -15.73 2.93 5.21
C LEU A 117 -14.94 2.48 6.44
N GLY A 118 -13.61 2.37 6.33
CA GLY A 118 -12.72 2.04 7.44
C GLY A 118 -12.85 3.03 8.59
N CYS A 119 -12.87 4.33 8.30
CA CYS A 119 -13.11 5.34 9.33
C CYS A 119 -14.43 5.17 10.07
N ARG A 120 -15.52 4.85 9.35
CA ARG A 120 -16.83 4.60 9.97
C ARG A 120 -16.77 3.36 10.86
N THR A 121 -16.17 2.27 10.38
CA THR A 121 -16.00 1.02 11.14
C THR A 121 -15.20 1.24 12.42
N LEU A 122 -14.05 1.91 12.33
CA LEU A 122 -13.19 2.18 13.49
C LEU A 122 -13.90 3.05 14.54
N ARG A 123 -14.71 4.01 14.10
CA ARG A 123 -15.52 4.84 15.00
C ARG A 123 -16.65 4.05 15.66
N SER A 124 -17.38 3.22 14.91
CA SER A 124 -18.49 2.44 15.46
C SER A 124 -18.01 1.39 16.46
N LEU A 125 -16.83 0.81 16.24
CA LEU A 125 -16.23 -0.18 17.14
C LEU A 125 -15.45 0.45 18.30
N GLY A 126 -15.28 1.78 18.32
CA GLY A 126 -14.64 2.49 19.42
C GLY A 126 -13.16 2.15 19.66
N VAL A 127 -12.47 1.53 18.70
CA VAL A 127 -11.13 0.94 18.91
C VAL A 127 -10.05 1.97 19.27
N LEU A 128 -10.19 3.22 18.82
CA LEU A 128 -9.30 4.33 19.16
C LEU A 128 -9.78 5.13 20.38
N GLY A 129 -10.72 4.60 21.17
CA GLY A 129 -11.34 5.31 22.29
C GLY A 129 -10.35 5.72 23.39
N ALA A 130 -9.41 4.83 23.70
CA ALA A 130 -8.36 5.04 24.70
C ALA A 130 -7.20 5.92 24.22
N GLU A 131 -7.11 6.18 22.90
CA GLU A 131 -6.07 7.03 22.33
C GLU A 131 -6.29 8.50 22.62
N LYS A 132 -5.19 9.24 22.78
CA LYS A 132 -5.22 10.71 22.88
C LYS A 132 -5.95 11.30 21.69
N THR A 133 -6.70 12.38 21.92
CA THR A 133 -7.52 13.01 20.88
C THR A 133 -6.73 13.39 19.63
N GLY A 134 -5.50 13.88 19.78
CA GLY A 134 -4.59 14.20 18.65
C GLY A 134 -4.25 12.97 17.82
N VAL A 135 -3.73 11.92 18.47
CA VAL A 135 -3.40 10.62 17.85
C VAL A 135 -4.61 10.04 17.11
N ARG A 136 -5.77 9.96 17.77
CA ARG A 136 -7.00 9.45 17.16
C ARG A 136 -7.42 10.25 15.93
N ARG A 137 -7.35 11.58 15.97
CA ARG A 137 -7.73 12.45 14.85
C ARG A 137 -6.80 12.26 13.65
N LEU A 138 -5.49 12.21 13.90
CA LEU A 138 -4.48 12.01 12.87
C LEU A 138 -4.61 10.61 12.25
N ALA A 139 -4.76 9.57 13.06
CA ALA A 139 -4.91 8.20 12.58
C ALA A 139 -6.17 8.03 11.71
N LEU A 140 -7.33 8.46 12.20
CA LEU A 140 -8.57 8.41 11.42
C LEU A 140 -8.50 9.29 10.16
N GLY A 141 -7.88 10.47 10.23
CA GLY A 141 -7.69 11.34 9.08
C GLY A 141 -6.86 10.66 7.99
N ALA A 142 -5.75 10.02 8.37
CA ALA A 142 -4.90 9.31 7.42
C ALA A 142 -5.61 8.08 6.82
N VAL A 143 -6.34 7.30 7.63
CA VAL A 143 -7.19 6.21 7.12
C VAL A 143 -8.21 6.74 6.09
N ALA A 144 -8.85 7.89 6.33
CA ALA A 144 -9.82 8.47 5.41
C ALA A 144 -9.20 8.92 4.07
N LEU A 145 -7.91 9.27 4.08
CA LEU A 145 -7.24 9.95 2.99
C LEU A 145 -6.25 9.09 2.21
N HIS A 146 -5.85 7.92 2.73
CA HIS A 146 -4.77 7.13 2.14
C HIS A 146 -5.05 6.73 0.68
N ASN A 147 -6.29 6.36 0.37
CA ASN A 147 -6.69 5.93 -0.98
C ASN A 147 -7.03 7.07 -1.95
N ARG A 148 -6.90 8.34 -1.54
CA ARG A 148 -7.14 9.47 -2.44
C ARG A 148 -6.02 9.56 -3.47
N ARG A 149 -6.37 9.83 -4.74
CA ARG A 149 -5.39 10.12 -5.81
C ARG A 149 -4.48 11.29 -5.41
N SER A 150 -5.09 12.40 -5.03
CA SER A 150 -4.41 13.59 -4.51
C SER A 150 -4.97 13.97 -3.14
N LEU A 151 -4.08 14.38 -2.24
CA LEU A 151 -4.47 14.89 -0.93
C LEU A 151 -4.96 16.35 -1.07
N PRO A 152 -6.01 16.75 -0.33
CA PRO A 152 -6.52 18.11 -0.39
C PRO A 152 -5.44 19.15 -0.06
N ARG A 153 -5.49 20.30 -0.76
CA ARG A 153 -4.65 21.45 -0.42
C ARG A 153 -5.06 21.99 0.95
N GLY A 154 -4.09 22.36 1.79
CA GLY A 154 -4.35 22.98 3.09
C GLY A 154 -4.71 22.03 4.25
N ILE A 155 -4.55 20.71 4.09
CA ILE A 155 -4.58 19.81 5.25
C ILE A 155 -3.41 20.14 6.21
N PRO A 156 -3.58 19.98 7.53
CA PRO A 156 -2.50 20.21 8.49
C PRO A 156 -1.25 19.38 8.18
N GLU A 157 -0.07 19.94 8.42
CA GLU A 157 1.21 19.28 8.13
C GLU A 157 1.34 17.92 8.83
N GLU A 158 0.95 17.84 10.10
CA GLU A 158 0.97 16.59 10.87
C GLU A 158 0.11 15.50 10.21
N LEU A 159 -1.10 15.85 9.76
CA LEU A 159 -1.98 14.92 9.07
C LEU A 159 -1.36 14.50 7.73
N ARG A 160 -0.74 15.43 7.01
CA ARG A 160 -0.02 15.15 5.78
C ARG A 160 1.13 14.18 6.03
N SER A 161 1.99 14.41 7.01
CA SER A 161 3.13 13.54 7.32
C SER A 161 2.70 12.11 7.66
N VAL A 162 1.66 11.96 8.48
CA VAL A 162 1.08 10.64 8.81
C VAL A 162 0.51 9.97 7.55
N THR A 163 -0.26 10.71 6.76
CA THR A 163 -0.90 10.15 5.56
C THR A 163 0.12 9.76 4.49
N ASP A 164 1.16 10.56 4.29
CA ASP A 164 2.20 10.29 3.30
C ASP A 164 3.01 9.02 3.68
N VAL A 165 3.27 8.78 4.97
CA VAL A 165 3.87 7.51 5.45
C VAL A 165 2.98 6.31 5.11
N VAL A 166 1.68 6.38 5.42
CA VAL A 166 0.75 5.27 5.16
C VAL A 166 0.65 4.99 3.67
N ARG A 167 0.51 6.03 2.84
CA ARG A 167 0.41 5.88 1.38
C ARG A 167 1.66 5.27 0.77
N ASP A 168 2.84 5.67 1.23
CA ASP A 168 4.09 5.12 0.71
C ASP A 168 4.30 3.67 1.18
N ALA A 169 3.98 3.36 2.45
CA ALA A 169 4.04 1.99 2.96
C ALA A 169 3.06 1.04 2.24
N ASP A 170 1.85 1.52 1.93
CA ASP A 170 0.82 0.84 1.16
C ASP A 170 1.28 0.54 -0.27
N LYS A 171 1.80 1.56 -0.99
CA LYS A 171 2.37 1.38 -2.34
C LYS A 171 3.47 0.32 -2.36
N ILE A 172 4.40 0.34 -1.40
CA ILE A 172 5.50 -0.65 -1.33
C ILE A 172 4.93 -2.06 -1.29
N ASP A 173 3.95 -2.30 -0.42
CA ASP A 173 3.36 -3.63 -0.30
C ASP A 173 2.56 -4.03 -1.54
N ILE A 174 1.74 -3.12 -2.08
CA ILE A 174 0.97 -3.38 -3.30
C ILE A 174 1.91 -3.75 -4.45
N MET A 175 3.01 -3.01 -4.65
CA MET A 175 4.01 -3.33 -5.66
C MET A 175 4.55 -4.75 -5.46
N GLY A 176 4.87 -5.14 -4.23
CA GLY A 176 5.35 -6.48 -3.93
C GLY A 176 4.31 -7.58 -4.16
N VAL A 177 3.06 -7.36 -3.71
CA VAL A 177 1.95 -8.30 -3.88
C VAL A 177 1.68 -8.54 -5.35
N ILE A 178 1.53 -7.47 -6.14
CA ILE A 178 1.28 -7.57 -7.58
C ILE A 178 2.46 -8.22 -8.28
N ALA A 179 3.70 -7.89 -7.90
CA ALA A 179 4.88 -8.55 -8.44
C ALA A 179 4.88 -10.06 -8.19
N CYS A 180 4.25 -10.55 -7.12
CA CYS A 180 4.11 -11.99 -6.87
C CYS A 180 2.94 -12.62 -7.63
N TYR A 181 1.81 -11.92 -7.75
CA TYR A 181 0.61 -12.43 -8.42
C TYR A 181 0.78 -12.53 -9.95
N LEU A 182 1.48 -11.57 -10.55
CA LEU A 182 1.65 -11.51 -12.01
C LEU A 182 2.74 -12.46 -12.54
N ARG A 183 3.43 -13.20 -11.66
CA ARG A 183 4.38 -14.23 -12.07
C ARG A 183 3.71 -15.30 -12.94
N PRO A 184 4.47 -15.98 -13.83
CA PRO A 184 3.94 -17.09 -14.61
C PRO A 184 3.34 -18.23 -13.76
N ASP A 185 3.93 -18.48 -12.59
CA ASP A 185 3.48 -19.46 -11.59
C ASP A 185 2.69 -18.82 -10.43
N GLY A 186 2.33 -17.55 -10.56
CA GLY A 186 1.58 -16.80 -9.56
C GLY A 186 0.13 -17.28 -9.44
N PRO A 187 -0.51 -17.17 -8.26
CA PRO A 187 -1.93 -17.39 -8.13
C PRO A 187 -2.70 -16.41 -9.04
N ARG A 188 -3.72 -16.90 -9.74
CA ARG A 188 -4.65 -16.07 -10.51
C ARG A 188 -5.84 -15.75 -9.62
N ASN A 189 -6.03 -14.48 -9.28
CA ASN A 189 -7.17 -14.01 -8.50
C ASN A 189 -7.68 -12.70 -9.12
N ASP A 190 -8.86 -12.76 -9.73
CA ASP A 190 -9.43 -11.66 -10.52
C ASP A 190 -9.75 -10.43 -9.66
N VAL A 191 -10.07 -10.64 -8.37
CA VAL A 191 -10.26 -9.55 -7.40
C VAL A 191 -8.98 -8.73 -7.21
N VAL A 192 -7.81 -9.37 -7.38
CA VAL A 192 -6.49 -8.74 -7.24
C VAL A 192 -6.05 -8.06 -8.54
N THR A 193 -6.41 -8.63 -9.70
CA THR A 193 -6.01 -8.10 -11.02
C THR A 193 -6.98 -7.04 -11.57
N LEU A 194 -8.02 -6.70 -10.82
CA LEU A 194 -8.99 -5.63 -11.17
C LEU A 194 -9.72 -5.89 -12.51
N ASP A 195 -9.95 -7.16 -12.84
CA ASP A 195 -10.64 -7.58 -14.08
C ASP A 195 -9.95 -7.11 -15.38
N LEU A 196 -8.65 -6.79 -15.33
CA LEU A 196 -7.86 -6.39 -16.51
C LEU A 196 -7.58 -7.56 -17.45
N GLN A 197 -7.37 -7.24 -18.73
CA GLN A 197 -7.12 -8.27 -19.75
C GLN A 197 -5.70 -8.87 -19.62
N ASP A 198 -5.62 -10.20 -19.50
CA ASP A 198 -4.37 -10.96 -19.57
C ASP A 198 -3.97 -11.19 -21.04
N CYS A 199 -3.31 -10.20 -21.64
CA CYS A 199 -2.64 -10.32 -22.94
C CYS A 199 -1.14 -10.09 -22.77
N PRO A 200 -0.31 -11.15 -22.75
CA PRO A 200 1.12 -11.05 -22.45
C PRO A 200 1.91 -10.06 -23.32
N ALA A 201 1.52 -9.90 -24.58
CA ALA A 201 2.18 -9.01 -25.54
C ALA A 201 1.55 -7.61 -25.63
N CYS A 202 0.41 -7.36 -24.96
CA CYS A 202 -0.33 -6.11 -25.08
C CYS A 202 0.01 -5.14 -23.94
N TRP A 203 0.13 -3.87 -24.28
CA TRP A 203 0.23 -2.73 -23.37
C TRP A 203 -0.22 -1.46 -24.10
N SER A 204 -0.64 -0.45 -23.34
CA SER A 204 -1.19 0.80 -23.86
C SER A 204 -0.08 1.84 -24.06
N ARG A 205 0.05 2.37 -25.28
CA ARG A 205 1.08 3.37 -25.61
C ARG A 205 0.98 4.64 -24.77
N SER A 206 -0.23 5.09 -24.48
CA SER A 206 -0.48 6.25 -23.61
C SER A 206 0.04 6.03 -22.19
N VAL A 207 -0.16 4.82 -21.65
CA VAL A 207 0.32 4.43 -20.31
C VAL A 207 1.85 4.45 -20.28
N ALA A 208 2.51 3.81 -21.25
CA ALA A 208 3.98 3.82 -21.33
C ALA A 208 4.55 5.23 -21.48
N ALA A 209 3.94 6.07 -22.33
CA ALA A 209 4.38 7.45 -22.55
C ALA A 209 4.30 8.29 -21.26
N ALA A 210 3.25 8.12 -20.46
CA ALA A 210 3.13 8.79 -19.16
C ALA A 210 4.25 8.37 -18.19
N VAL A 211 4.59 7.07 -18.13
CA VAL A 211 5.70 6.57 -17.31
C VAL A 211 7.03 7.17 -17.76
N GLN A 212 7.30 7.22 -19.06
CA GLN A 212 8.51 7.82 -19.63
C GLN A 212 8.62 9.33 -19.32
N ALA A 213 7.47 10.02 -19.26
CA ALA A 213 7.40 11.42 -18.87
C ALA A 213 7.55 11.66 -17.35
N GLY A 214 7.66 10.60 -16.55
CA GLY A 214 7.73 10.70 -15.09
C GLY A 214 6.38 11.00 -14.43
N GLU A 215 5.27 10.76 -15.13
CA GLU A 215 3.92 11.05 -14.66
C GLU A 215 3.29 9.81 -14.02
N GLN A 216 2.39 10.03 -13.05
CA GLN A 216 1.65 8.93 -12.42
C GLN A 216 0.44 8.53 -13.27
N VAL A 217 0.34 7.25 -13.61
CA VAL A 217 -0.76 6.67 -14.41
C VAL A 217 -2.01 6.52 -13.54
N GLY A 218 -3.19 6.82 -14.11
CA GLY A 218 -4.48 6.61 -13.47
C GLY A 218 -5.01 5.19 -13.66
N TYR A 219 -5.83 4.71 -12.72
CA TYR A 219 -6.47 3.38 -12.86
C TYR A 219 -7.41 3.32 -14.06
N GLU A 220 -7.99 4.46 -14.44
CA GLU A 220 -8.87 4.62 -15.60
C GLU A 220 -8.18 4.44 -16.96
N ASP A 221 -6.85 4.50 -17.00
CA ASP A 221 -6.06 4.43 -18.24
C ASP A 221 -5.63 2.98 -18.59
N MET A 222 -5.91 2.01 -17.72
CA MET A 222 -5.46 0.62 -17.87
C MET A 222 -6.45 -0.24 -18.66
N CYS A 223 -5.91 -1.03 -19.58
CA CYS A 223 -6.63 -2.08 -20.31
C CYS A 223 -6.07 -3.49 -20.02
N TYR A 224 -4.75 -3.59 -19.85
CA TYR A 224 -4.02 -4.86 -19.76
C TYR A 224 -3.29 -5.03 -18.42
N LEU A 225 -2.95 -6.27 -18.04
CA LEU A 225 -2.09 -6.54 -16.87
C LEU A 225 -0.73 -5.83 -16.96
N ASN A 226 -0.16 -5.70 -18.16
CA ASN A 226 1.07 -4.94 -18.35
C ASN A 226 0.89 -3.44 -18.07
N ASP A 227 -0.31 -2.86 -18.33
CA ASP A 227 -0.61 -1.48 -17.95
C ASP A 227 -0.61 -1.32 -16.43
N PHE A 228 -1.03 -2.36 -15.71
CA PHE A 228 -0.96 -2.35 -14.26
C PHE A 228 0.49 -2.35 -13.76
N ILE A 229 1.37 -3.16 -14.36
CA ILE A 229 2.80 -3.11 -14.03
C ILE A 229 3.38 -1.72 -14.32
N LEU A 230 3.06 -1.13 -15.47
CA LEU A 230 3.50 0.22 -15.84
C LEU A 230 2.95 1.29 -14.87
N LEU A 231 1.69 1.19 -14.47
CA LEU A 231 1.09 2.06 -13.46
C LEU A 231 1.85 1.97 -12.13
N LEU A 232 2.16 0.76 -11.67
CA LEU A 232 2.94 0.56 -10.44
C LEU A 232 4.36 1.11 -10.56
N CYS A 233 4.99 0.96 -11.73
CA CYS A 233 6.30 1.56 -12.03
C CYS A 233 6.24 3.10 -11.90
N SER A 234 5.16 3.72 -12.38
CA SER A 234 4.96 5.18 -12.29
C SER A 234 4.90 5.71 -10.86
N TRP A 235 4.60 4.87 -9.86
CA TRP A 235 4.51 5.30 -8.47
C TRP A 235 5.83 5.72 -7.86
N VAL A 236 6.97 5.32 -8.45
CA VAL A 236 8.30 5.78 -8.01
C VAL A 236 8.39 7.30 -7.95
N TYR A 237 7.74 8.00 -8.88
CA TYR A 237 7.72 9.47 -8.97
C TYR A 237 6.80 10.14 -7.96
N GLY A 238 6.00 9.36 -7.23
CA GLY A 238 5.02 9.84 -6.26
C GLY A 238 5.35 9.56 -4.80
N PHE A 239 6.50 8.96 -4.49
CA PHE A 239 6.94 8.75 -3.11
C PHE A 239 7.27 10.08 -2.42
N ARG A 240 6.88 10.21 -1.16
CA ARG A 240 7.10 11.41 -0.33
C ARG A 240 8.17 11.21 0.71
N ASN A 241 8.46 9.97 1.08
CA ASN A 241 9.47 9.63 2.06
C ASN A 241 10.71 8.99 1.39
N ARG A 242 11.90 9.55 1.65
CA ARG A 242 13.16 8.99 1.12
C ARG A 242 13.45 7.58 1.64
N ALA A 243 13.08 7.27 2.88
CA ALA A 243 13.20 5.92 3.43
C ALA A 243 12.31 4.91 2.68
N ALA A 244 11.19 5.35 2.10
CA ALA A 244 10.35 4.48 1.29
C ALA A 244 11.06 4.03 0.01
N LEU A 245 11.75 4.93 -0.70
CA LEU A 245 12.54 4.57 -1.89
C LEU A 245 13.67 3.57 -1.55
N ARG A 246 14.32 3.74 -0.40
CA ARG A 246 15.31 2.76 0.10
C ARG A 246 14.67 1.39 0.33
N LEU A 247 13.50 1.34 0.97
CA LEU A 247 12.77 0.08 1.16
C LEU A 247 12.37 -0.57 -0.16
N VAL A 248 11.90 0.21 -1.15
CA VAL A 248 11.59 -0.28 -2.51
C VAL A 248 12.81 -0.97 -3.14
N LYS A 249 13.99 -0.35 -3.00
CA LYS A 249 15.26 -0.89 -3.50
C LYS A 249 15.69 -2.15 -2.74
N GLU A 250 15.70 -2.10 -1.41
CA GLU A 250 16.15 -3.19 -0.53
C GLU A 250 15.27 -4.43 -0.65
N GLN A 251 13.95 -4.26 -0.76
CA GLN A 251 13.00 -5.36 -0.97
C GLN A 251 12.96 -5.86 -2.42
N GLY A 252 13.63 -5.15 -3.35
CA GLY A 252 13.68 -5.52 -4.76
C GLY A 252 12.33 -5.49 -5.48
N VAL A 253 11.31 -4.81 -4.93
CA VAL A 253 9.94 -4.82 -5.48
C VAL A 253 9.89 -4.25 -6.89
N MET A 254 10.60 -3.15 -7.15
CA MET A 254 10.64 -2.53 -8.48
C MET A 254 11.33 -3.46 -9.49
N ALA A 255 12.45 -4.07 -9.10
CA ALA A 255 13.16 -5.02 -9.95
C ALA A 255 12.31 -6.26 -10.26
N ALA A 256 11.49 -6.71 -9.31
CA ALA A 256 10.56 -7.82 -9.53
C ALA A 256 9.41 -7.45 -10.47
N LEU A 257 8.88 -6.23 -10.40
CA LEU A 257 7.83 -5.74 -11.30
C LEU A 257 8.33 -5.62 -12.75
N VAL A 258 9.42 -4.88 -12.97
CA VAL A 258 9.92 -4.58 -14.33
C VAL A 258 10.40 -5.83 -15.09
N ARG A 259 10.78 -6.88 -14.38
CA ARG A 259 11.14 -8.19 -14.96
C ARG A 259 9.95 -8.88 -15.63
N GLN A 260 8.72 -8.54 -15.26
CA GLN A 260 7.52 -9.18 -15.76
C GLN A 260 6.97 -8.50 -17.03
N LEU A 261 7.41 -7.28 -17.32
CA LEU A 261 7.10 -6.65 -18.60
C LEU A 261 7.67 -7.48 -19.75
N PRO A 262 6.96 -7.60 -20.89
CA PRO A 262 7.42 -8.35 -22.05
C PRO A 262 8.58 -7.64 -22.77
N GLU A 263 9.31 -8.38 -23.59
CA GLU A 263 10.11 -7.77 -24.65
C GLU A 263 9.15 -7.26 -25.74
N ASP A 264 9.32 -6.02 -26.19
CA ASP A 264 8.40 -5.39 -27.15
C ASP A 264 9.02 -5.17 -28.54
N GLY A 265 10.33 -5.40 -28.69
CA GLY A 265 11.08 -5.13 -29.92
C GLY A 265 11.13 -3.64 -30.31
N THR A 266 10.59 -2.74 -29.49
CA THR A 266 10.58 -1.29 -29.75
C THR A 266 11.53 -0.52 -28.85
N GLY A 267 11.98 -1.12 -27.75
CA GLY A 267 12.87 -0.51 -26.77
C GLY A 267 12.16 0.39 -25.75
N VAL A 268 10.88 0.70 -25.96
CA VAL A 268 10.08 1.55 -25.05
C VAL A 268 10.03 0.96 -23.65
N LEU A 269 9.76 -0.34 -23.54
CA LEU A 269 9.72 -0.99 -22.23
C LEU A 269 11.11 -1.05 -21.60
N ASP A 270 12.19 -1.25 -22.37
CA ASP A 270 13.57 -1.27 -21.85
C ASP A 270 13.99 0.08 -21.26
N ASP A 271 13.65 1.17 -21.95
CA ASP A 271 13.88 2.53 -21.44
C ASP A 271 13.14 2.76 -20.11
N ILE A 272 11.89 2.28 -20.01
CA ILE A 272 11.12 2.34 -18.77
C ILE A 272 11.81 1.52 -17.67
N ARG A 273 12.25 0.28 -17.95
CA ARG A 273 12.97 -0.56 -16.97
C ARG A 273 14.18 0.19 -16.41
N ALA A 274 15.01 0.75 -17.29
CA ALA A 274 16.21 1.49 -16.90
C ALA A 274 15.86 2.74 -16.08
N GLY A 275 14.89 3.53 -16.54
CA GLY A 275 14.49 4.79 -15.90
C GLY A 275 13.95 4.59 -14.48
N VAL A 276 13.05 3.62 -14.27
CA VAL A 276 12.45 3.41 -12.95
C VAL A 276 13.41 2.73 -11.96
N LEU A 277 14.30 1.86 -12.44
CA LEU A 277 15.37 1.30 -11.61
C LEU A 277 16.39 2.37 -11.18
N ALA A 278 16.71 3.32 -12.05
CA ALA A 278 17.54 4.46 -11.67
C ALA A 278 16.84 5.36 -10.64
N ALA A 279 15.53 5.58 -10.79
CA ALA A 279 14.75 6.42 -9.88
C ALA A 279 14.64 5.87 -8.45
N VAL A 280 14.73 4.54 -8.25
CA VAL A 280 14.77 3.94 -6.90
C VAL A 280 16.18 3.81 -6.31
N ALA A 281 17.23 4.11 -7.09
CA ALA A 281 18.61 3.89 -6.66
C ALA A 281 19.16 4.97 -5.70
N VAL A 282 18.37 6.04 -5.47
CA VAL A 282 18.73 7.33 -4.83
C VAL A 282 18.77 7.30 -3.31
#